data_AF-A0A1I4W9T4-F1
#
_entry.id   AF-A0A1I4W9T4-F1
#
_cell.length_a   1.000
_cell.length_b   1.000
_cell.length_c   1.000
_cell.angle_alpha   90.00
_cell.angle_beta   90.00
_cell.angle_gamma   90.00
#
_symmetry.space_group_name_H-M   'P 1'
#
loop_
_entity.id
_entity.type
_entity.pdbx_description
1 polymer ?
#
loop_
_entity_poly.entity_id
_entity_poly.type
_entity_poly.pdbx_seq_one_letter_code
_entity_poly.pdbx_strand_id
1 'polypeptide(L)'
;MKAFIPIDITDARFVSSTIAEPAAAEPAWNSGTTYAQDAEVSVITTDSHLVYKSLVAGNNNNPPASSPDKWFLKGYTNRFRMFDWNQGNPSKGLSPVTVTVKPGRRINAVMLEGLRAATVAITVQDGVGEPTVLTINKDLLNRHATTPYEWCFSPFVYDKV
;
A
#
# COMPACT_ATOMS: atom_id res chain seq x y z
N MET A 1 4.99 -25.52 0.28
CA MET A 1 5.00 -24.08 0.65
C MET A 1 5.96 -23.38 -0.30
N LYS A 2 5.50 -22.38 -1.05
CA LYS A 2 6.39 -21.55 -1.90
C LYS A 2 6.76 -20.32 -1.08
N ALA A 3 8.05 -20.12 -0.82
CA ALA A 3 8.56 -18.94 -0.13
C ALA A 3 9.14 -17.98 -1.18
N PHE A 4 8.70 -16.73 -1.13
CA PHE A 4 9.24 -15.66 -1.97
C PHE A 4 10.00 -14.70 -1.06
N ILE A 5 11.20 -14.30 -1.49
CA ILE A 5 11.98 -13.27 -0.79
C ILE A 5 11.50 -11.92 -1.33
N PRO A 6 10.88 -11.06 -0.51
CA PRO A 6 10.42 -9.75 -0.95
C PRO A 6 11.59 -8.88 -1.45
N ILE A 7 11.29 -7.98 -2.38
CA ILE A 7 12.21 -6.92 -2.78
C ILE A 7 11.65 -5.63 -2.20
N ASP A 8 12.43 -4.97 -1.34
CA ASP A 8 12.00 -3.69 -0.77
C ASP A 8 11.78 -2.65 -1.88
N ILE A 9 10.64 -1.98 -1.85
CA ILE A 9 10.29 -0.93 -2.81
C ILE A 9 10.70 0.41 -2.22
N THR A 10 11.94 0.81 -2.52
CA THR A 10 12.49 2.14 -2.25
C THR A 10 11.98 3.17 -3.27
N ASP A 11 12.23 4.46 -3.05
CA ASP A 11 11.83 5.53 -3.97
C ASP A 11 12.42 5.33 -5.37
N ALA A 12 13.66 4.87 -5.44
CA ALA A 12 14.31 4.55 -6.72
C ALA A 12 13.64 3.39 -7.50
N ARG A 13 12.86 2.54 -6.81
CA ARG A 13 12.14 1.40 -7.39
C ARG A 13 10.65 1.68 -7.60
N PHE A 14 10.13 2.77 -7.05
CA PHE A 14 8.76 3.19 -7.18
C PHE A 14 8.62 4.23 -8.30
N VAL A 15 7.76 3.99 -9.29
CA VAL A 15 7.61 4.89 -10.44
C VAL A 15 6.38 5.77 -10.27
N SER A 16 5.21 5.18 -9.98
CA SER A 16 3.97 5.93 -9.84
C SER A 16 2.89 5.15 -9.11
N SER A 17 1.92 5.87 -8.55
CA SER A 17 0.64 5.32 -8.06
C SER A 17 -0.48 6.34 -8.24
N THR A 18 -1.70 5.86 -8.45
CA THR A 18 -2.91 6.72 -8.46
C THR A 18 -3.37 7.11 -7.06
N ILE A 19 -2.86 6.45 -6.00
CA ILE A 19 -3.15 6.83 -4.61
C ILE A 19 -2.40 8.13 -4.31
N ALA A 20 -3.05 9.14 -3.72
CA ALA A 20 -2.39 10.38 -3.32
C ALA A 20 -1.47 10.17 -2.10
N GLU A 21 -0.40 10.94 -2.03
CA GLU A 21 0.49 11.03 -0.87
C GLU A 21 0.97 12.47 -0.72
N PRO A 22 0.78 13.08 0.46
CA PRO A 22 0.00 12.57 1.58
C PRO A 22 -1.47 12.31 1.21
N ALA A 23 -2.10 11.32 1.84
CA ALA A 23 -3.55 11.15 1.74
C ALA A 23 -4.26 12.26 2.53
N ALA A 24 -5.53 12.55 2.22
CA ALA A 24 -6.30 13.59 2.91
C ALA A 24 -6.38 13.40 4.43
N ALA A 25 -6.32 12.15 4.91
CA ALA A 25 -6.33 11.79 6.33
C ALA A 25 -4.92 11.68 6.96
N GLU A 26 -3.87 12.00 6.22
CA GLU A 26 -2.46 11.86 6.64
C GLU A 26 -1.73 13.21 6.51
N PRO A 27 -2.17 14.26 7.22
CA PRO A 27 -1.62 15.61 7.05
C PRO A 27 -0.13 15.65 7.36
N ALA A 28 0.65 16.41 6.59
CA ALA A 28 2.08 16.55 6.83
C ALA A 28 2.35 17.19 8.20
N TRP A 29 3.38 16.69 8.89
CA TRP A 29 3.85 17.31 10.13
C TRP A 29 4.37 18.73 9.89
N ASN A 30 4.09 19.64 10.82
CA ASN A 30 4.52 21.04 10.78
C ASN A 30 4.98 21.49 12.16
N SER A 31 6.19 22.05 12.23
CA SER A 31 6.80 22.57 13.45
C SER A 31 5.99 23.65 14.19
N GLY A 32 5.20 24.45 13.46
CA GLY A 32 4.38 25.53 14.02
C GLY A 32 3.00 25.09 14.52
N THR A 33 2.65 23.81 14.34
CA THR A 33 1.36 23.27 14.75
C THR A 33 1.49 22.59 16.11
N THR A 34 0.55 22.89 17.00
CA THR A 34 0.37 22.14 18.25
C THR A 34 -0.62 21.00 18.03
N TYR A 35 -0.17 19.77 18.25
CA TYR A 35 -0.96 18.57 18.05
C TYR A 35 -1.60 18.09 19.35
N ALA A 36 -2.86 17.66 19.26
CA ALA A 36 -3.54 16.97 20.36
C ALA A 36 -2.97 15.54 20.53
N GLN A 37 -3.30 14.90 21.65
CA GLN A 37 -3.06 13.47 21.80
C GLN A 37 -3.84 12.69 20.74
N ASP A 38 -3.26 11.59 20.26
CA ASP A 38 -3.82 10.75 19.19
C ASP A 38 -3.95 11.41 17.81
N ALA A 39 -3.48 12.67 17.66
CA ALA A 39 -3.38 13.30 16.35
C ALA A 39 -2.37 12.57 15.46
N GLU A 40 -2.72 12.36 14.19
CA GLU A 40 -1.88 11.69 13.22
C GLU A 40 -1.24 12.66 12.24
N VAL A 41 0.03 12.44 11.92
CA VAL A 41 0.79 13.22 10.96
C VAL A 41 1.63 12.31 10.07
N SER A 42 1.88 12.72 8.83
CA SER A 42 2.82 12.07 7.92
C SER A 42 4.16 12.81 7.91
N VAL A 43 5.24 12.03 7.79
CA VAL A 43 6.60 12.50 7.52
C VAL A 43 7.06 11.78 6.26
N ILE A 44 7.14 12.54 5.17
CA ILE A 44 7.49 12.05 3.83
C ILE A 44 8.82 12.68 3.43
N THR A 45 9.87 11.86 3.36
CA THR A 45 11.20 12.24 2.87
C THR A 45 11.75 11.11 1.99
N THR A 46 12.97 11.25 1.46
CA THR A 46 13.61 10.19 0.68
C THR A 46 13.63 8.87 1.43
N ASP A 47 13.05 7.83 0.81
CA ASP A 47 12.90 6.47 1.34
C ASP A 47 12.17 6.39 2.69
N SER A 48 11.40 7.41 3.08
CA SER A 48 10.64 7.44 4.33
C SER A 48 9.23 7.96 4.07
N HIS A 49 8.27 7.05 4.14
CA HIS A 49 6.84 7.32 3.92
C HIS A 49 6.04 6.91 5.16
N LEU A 50 6.23 7.61 6.26
CA LEU A 50 5.77 7.17 7.57
C LEU A 50 4.65 8.04 8.14
N VAL A 51 3.76 7.42 8.91
CA VAL A 51 2.70 8.07 9.68
C VAL A 51 2.97 7.86 11.16
N TYR A 52 2.86 8.95 11.92
CA TYR A 52 3.06 8.98 13.36
C TYR A 52 1.80 9.43 14.07
N LYS A 53 1.58 8.92 15.28
CA LYS A 53 0.50 9.31 16.18
C LYS A 53 1.08 10.00 17.41
N SER A 54 0.56 11.18 17.76
CA SER A 54 1.00 11.90 18.95
C SER A 54 0.62 11.15 20.23
N LEU A 55 1.56 10.97 21.15
CA LEU A 55 1.38 10.32 22.44
C LEU A 55 0.94 11.30 23.55
N VAL A 56 1.14 12.60 23.33
CA VAL A 56 0.83 13.65 24.32
C VAL A 56 -0.08 14.71 23.73
N ALA A 57 -0.85 15.36 24.60
CA ALA A 57 -1.58 16.58 24.25
C ALA A 57 -0.63 17.78 24.26
N GLY A 58 -0.88 18.77 23.40
CA GLY A 58 -0.06 19.97 23.32
C GLY A 58 1.32 19.72 22.69
N ASN A 59 1.45 18.70 21.84
CA ASN A 59 2.70 18.34 21.21
C ASN A 59 3.07 19.38 20.14
N ASN A 60 3.91 20.34 20.51
CA ASN A 60 4.34 21.44 19.66
C ASN A 60 5.84 21.34 19.36
N ASN A 61 6.22 21.53 18.10
CA ASN A 61 7.62 21.59 17.66
C ASN A 61 8.49 20.38 18.10
N ASN A 62 7.91 19.18 18.23
CA ASN A 62 8.67 17.94 18.43
C ASN A 62 8.65 17.13 17.12
N PRO A 63 9.78 17.02 16.39
CA PRO A 63 9.82 16.28 15.13
C PRO A 63 9.60 14.76 15.36
N PRO A 64 8.67 14.10 14.63
CA PRO A 64 8.30 12.71 14.93
C PRO A 64 9.45 11.71 14.85
N ALA A 65 10.35 11.86 13.88
CA ALA A 65 11.48 10.94 13.69
C ALA A 65 12.55 11.00 14.80
N SER A 66 12.60 12.09 15.58
CA SER A 66 13.61 12.29 16.64
C SER A 66 13.02 12.40 18.04
N SER A 67 11.69 12.34 18.18
CA SER A 67 10.98 12.47 19.46
C SER A 67 10.11 11.23 19.75
N PRO A 68 10.72 10.04 19.95
CA PRO A 68 10.00 8.77 20.11
C PRO A 68 9.19 8.68 21.42
N ASP A 69 9.48 9.53 22.40
CA ASP A 69 8.70 9.67 23.64
C ASP A 69 7.40 10.47 23.43
N LYS A 70 7.29 11.21 22.32
CA LYS A 70 6.13 12.04 21.97
C LYS A 70 5.32 11.49 20.79
N TRP A 71 5.91 10.61 19.98
CA TRP A 71 5.30 10.09 18.77
C TRP A 71 5.42 8.58 18.70
N PHE A 72 4.29 7.92 18.43
CA PHE A 72 4.23 6.51 18.10
C PHE A 72 4.28 6.33 16.59
N LEU A 73 5.21 5.51 16.09
CA LEU A 73 5.24 5.13 14.68
C LEU A 73 4.08 4.19 14.37
N LYS A 74 3.09 4.68 13.62
CA LYS A 74 1.90 3.89 13.24
C LYS A 74 2.20 2.93 12.09
N GLY A 75 3.06 3.33 11.16
CA GLY A 75 3.43 2.55 9.98
C GLY A 75 3.60 3.42 8.74
N TYR A 76 3.46 2.83 7.55
CA TYR A 76 3.56 3.56 6.30
C TYR A 76 2.34 4.44 6.00
N THR A 77 2.51 5.42 5.10
CA THR A 77 1.43 6.18 4.45
C THR A 77 0.51 5.24 3.67
N ASN A 78 -0.72 5.67 3.44
CA ASN A 78 -1.70 4.89 2.69
C ASN A 78 -1.20 4.48 1.29
N ARG A 79 -0.32 5.27 0.66
CA ARG A 79 0.29 4.89 -0.62
C ARG A 79 1.30 3.76 -0.49
N PHE A 80 2.13 3.73 0.55
CA PHE A 80 3.22 2.75 0.68
C PHE A 80 2.85 1.50 1.49
N ARG A 81 1.72 1.50 2.20
CA ARG A 81 1.23 0.35 2.99
C ARG A 81 1.20 -0.98 2.25
N MET A 82 0.93 -1.00 0.94
CA MET A 82 0.93 -2.24 0.14
C MET A 82 2.30 -2.92 0.03
N PHE A 83 3.39 -2.21 0.33
CA PHE A 83 4.74 -2.74 0.32
C PHE A 83 5.22 -3.18 1.72
N ASP A 84 4.41 -2.96 2.75
CA ASP A 84 4.69 -3.44 4.10
C ASP A 84 4.30 -4.92 4.21
N TRP A 85 5.31 -5.79 4.23
CA TRP A 85 5.11 -7.23 4.37
C TRP A 85 4.96 -7.67 5.83
N ASN A 86 5.24 -6.80 6.81
CA ASN A 86 5.11 -7.10 8.24
C ASN A 86 3.74 -6.72 8.79
N GLN A 87 3.01 -5.81 8.14
CA GLN A 87 1.72 -5.33 8.61
C GLN A 87 0.61 -5.66 7.60
N GLY A 88 -0.46 -6.29 8.06
CA GLY A 88 -1.64 -6.63 7.24
C GLY A 88 -2.56 -5.44 6.92
N ASN A 89 -2.01 -4.24 6.75
CA ASN A 89 -2.77 -3.02 6.49
C ASN A 89 -2.72 -2.68 5.00
N PRO A 90 -3.84 -2.80 4.25
CA PRO A 90 -3.82 -2.54 2.82
C PRO A 90 -3.84 -1.04 2.50
N SER A 91 -3.19 -0.67 1.38
CA SER A 91 -3.39 0.61 0.71
C SER A 91 -4.82 0.71 0.15
N LYS A 92 -5.44 1.88 0.27
CA LYS A 92 -6.81 2.15 -0.21
C LYS A 92 -6.81 3.30 -1.22
N GLY A 93 -7.48 3.11 -2.35
CA GLY A 93 -7.61 4.14 -3.38
C GLY A 93 -8.93 4.04 -4.13
N LEU A 94 -9.21 5.04 -4.96
CA LEU A 94 -10.33 5.00 -5.90
C LEU A 94 -10.02 4.01 -7.02
N SER A 95 -11.03 3.25 -7.46
CA SER A 95 -10.88 2.30 -8.56
C SER A 95 -10.83 3.02 -9.92
N PRO A 96 -9.89 2.70 -10.83
CA PRO A 96 -8.81 1.72 -10.66
C PRO A 96 -7.62 2.26 -9.87
N VAL A 97 -7.05 1.40 -9.02
CA VAL A 97 -5.75 1.64 -8.38
C VAL A 97 -4.67 1.10 -9.30
N THR A 98 -3.81 1.98 -9.82
CA THR A 98 -2.68 1.61 -10.68
C THR A 98 -1.38 1.95 -9.97
N VAL A 99 -0.44 1.02 -9.97
CA VAL A 99 0.88 1.16 -9.34
C VAL A 99 1.93 0.65 -10.30
N THR A 100 2.94 1.47 -10.56
CA THR A 100 4.07 1.11 -11.42
C THR A 100 5.33 1.03 -10.57
N VAL A 101 6.00 -0.12 -10.63
CA VAL A 101 7.27 -0.37 -9.95
C VAL A 101 8.34 -0.78 -10.94
N LYS A 102 9.57 -0.33 -10.70
CA LYS A 102 10.77 -0.74 -11.42
C LYS A 102 11.68 -1.47 -10.41
N PRO A 103 11.64 -2.80 -10.32
CA PRO A 103 12.37 -3.55 -9.27
C PRO A 103 13.89 -3.35 -9.25
N GLY A 104 14.48 -2.82 -10.32
CA GLY A 104 15.92 -2.59 -10.46
C GLY A 104 16.74 -3.87 -10.68
N ARG A 105 16.07 -5.02 -10.77
CA ARG A 105 16.65 -6.33 -11.08
C ARG A 105 15.60 -7.22 -11.75
N ARG A 106 16.04 -8.30 -12.39
CA ARG A 106 15.14 -9.31 -12.93
C ARG A 106 14.34 -9.97 -11.79
N ILE A 107 13.04 -10.11 -11.99
CA ILE A 107 12.12 -10.81 -11.09
C ILE A 107 11.60 -12.07 -11.77
N ASN A 108 11.30 -13.10 -10.97
CA ASN A 108 10.72 -14.36 -11.43
C ASN A 108 9.26 -14.56 -10.96
N ALA A 109 8.79 -13.73 -10.03
CA ALA A 109 7.44 -13.81 -9.47
C ALA A 109 6.97 -12.42 -9.01
N VAL A 110 5.65 -12.23 -9.07
CA VAL A 110 4.92 -11.14 -8.42
C VAL A 110 3.83 -11.81 -7.60
N MET A 111 3.65 -11.37 -6.35
CA MET A 111 2.65 -11.88 -5.43
C MET A 111 1.76 -10.74 -4.99
N LEU A 112 0.43 -10.96 -5.00
CA LEU A 112 -0.54 -9.99 -4.51
C LEU A 112 -1.36 -10.65 -3.41
N GLU A 113 -1.09 -10.25 -2.17
CA GLU A 113 -1.76 -10.79 -1.00
C GLU A 113 -2.73 -9.77 -0.38
N GLY A 114 -3.82 -10.26 0.21
CA GLY A 114 -4.80 -9.41 0.91
C GLY A 114 -5.58 -8.45 0.00
N LEU A 115 -5.63 -8.72 -1.31
CA LEU A 115 -6.26 -7.85 -2.29
C LEU A 115 -7.79 -7.94 -2.21
N ARG A 116 -8.44 -6.78 -2.14
CA ARG A 116 -9.89 -6.65 -2.29
C ARG A 116 -10.20 -5.89 -3.58
N ALA A 117 -10.26 -6.60 -4.69
CA ALA A 117 -10.58 -6.04 -6.01
C ALA A 117 -11.47 -7.00 -6.80
N ALA A 118 -12.16 -6.51 -7.84
CA ALA A 118 -12.94 -7.36 -8.73
C ALA A 118 -12.04 -8.05 -9.75
N THR A 119 -11.14 -7.29 -10.36
CA THR A 119 -10.19 -7.78 -11.36
C THR A 119 -8.80 -7.29 -11.03
N VAL A 120 -7.80 -8.03 -11.49
CA VAL A 120 -6.41 -7.60 -11.48
C VAL A 120 -5.79 -7.77 -12.86
N ALA A 121 -5.05 -6.75 -13.27
CA ALA A 121 -4.24 -6.75 -14.48
C ALA A 121 -2.79 -6.48 -14.09
N ILE A 122 -1.89 -7.39 -14.41
CA ILE A 122 -0.45 -7.25 -14.22
C ILE A 122 0.20 -7.21 -15.58
N THR A 123 0.91 -6.12 -15.87
CA THR A 123 1.73 -5.97 -17.08
C THR A 123 3.19 -5.88 -16.68
N VAL A 124 4.03 -6.72 -17.31
CA VAL A 124 5.49 -6.70 -17.13
C VAL A 124 6.10 -6.24 -18.44
N GLN A 125 6.96 -5.21 -18.38
CA GLN A 125 7.65 -4.64 -19.52
C GLN A 125 9.17 -4.77 -19.37
N ASP A 126 9.89 -4.85 -20.49
CA ASP A 126 11.37 -4.86 -20.50
C ASP A 126 11.94 -3.44 -20.40
N GLY A 127 11.63 -2.75 -19.29
CA GLY A 127 11.87 -1.32 -19.12
C GLY A 127 10.58 -0.51 -19.05
N VAL A 128 10.67 0.72 -18.58
CA VAL A 128 9.48 1.57 -18.38
C VAL A 128 9.05 2.13 -19.73
N GLY A 129 7.84 1.78 -20.19
CA GLY A 129 7.32 2.22 -21.49
C GLY A 129 7.79 1.39 -22.68
N GLU A 130 8.54 0.31 -22.41
CA GLU A 130 9.04 -0.64 -23.40
C GLU A 130 7.99 -1.74 -23.69
N PRO A 131 8.23 -2.65 -24.67
CA PRO A 131 7.27 -3.69 -25.01
C PRO A 131 6.87 -4.56 -23.81
N THR A 132 5.58 -4.91 -23.76
CA THR A 132 5.04 -5.81 -22.73
C THR A 132 5.51 -7.24 -22.99
N VAL A 133 6.22 -7.80 -22.00
CA VAL A 133 6.73 -9.17 -21.99
C VAL A 133 5.68 -10.15 -21.47
N LEU A 134 4.86 -9.72 -20.52
CA LEU A 134 3.82 -10.56 -19.91
C LEU A 134 2.61 -9.72 -19.52
N THR A 135 1.43 -10.22 -19.85
CA THR A 135 0.15 -9.69 -19.38
C THR A 135 -0.60 -10.81 -18.66
N ILE A 136 -0.99 -10.55 -17.42
CA ILE A 136 -1.87 -11.43 -16.65
C ILE A 136 -3.14 -10.64 -16.35
N ASN A 137 -4.29 -11.13 -16.82
CA ASN A 137 -5.60 -10.62 -16.44
C ASN A 137 -6.34 -11.72 -15.69
N LYS A 138 -6.79 -11.43 -14.47
CA LYS A 138 -7.50 -12.40 -13.65
C LYS A 138 -8.71 -11.76 -12.98
N ASP A 139 -9.84 -12.45 -13.05
CA ASP A 139 -11.00 -12.16 -12.21
C ASP A 139 -10.74 -12.70 -10.81
N LEU A 140 -10.95 -11.85 -9.80
CA LEU A 140 -10.77 -12.21 -8.41
C LEU A 140 -12.09 -12.53 -7.72
N LEU A 141 -13.22 -12.19 -8.35
CA LEU A 141 -14.53 -12.56 -7.84
C LEU A 141 -14.79 -14.01 -8.19
N ASN A 142 -14.68 -14.86 -7.17
CA ASN A 142 -15.00 -16.26 -7.29
C ASN A 142 -16.29 -16.54 -6.50
N ARG A 143 -17.15 -17.39 -7.05
CA ARG A 143 -18.33 -17.91 -6.37
C ARG A 143 -18.32 -19.42 -6.49
N HIS A 144 -18.13 -20.10 -5.37
CA HIS A 144 -18.27 -21.55 -5.30
C HIS A 144 -19.76 -21.88 -5.15
N ALA A 145 -20.47 -21.97 -6.27
CA ALA A 145 -21.88 -22.38 -6.30
C ALA A 145 -22.01 -23.70 -7.07
N THR A 146 -22.64 -24.69 -6.44
CA THR A 146 -22.89 -26.01 -7.05
C THR A 146 -24.38 -26.25 -7.29
N THR A 147 -25.25 -25.51 -6.59
CA THR A 147 -26.71 -25.59 -6.75
C THR A 147 -27.31 -24.29 -7.33
N PRO A 148 -28.50 -24.35 -7.96
CA PRO A 148 -29.18 -23.14 -8.46
C PRO A 148 -29.50 -22.10 -7.37
N TYR A 149 -29.74 -22.53 -6.13
CA TYR A 149 -29.95 -21.62 -5.00
C TYR A 149 -28.65 -20.90 -4.62
N GLU A 150 -27.54 -21.63 -4.48
CA GLU A 150 -26.22 -21.03 -4.22
C GLU A 150 -25.78 -20.09 -5.35
N TRP A 151 -26.14 -20.40 -6.59
CA TRP A 151 -25.88 -19.50 -7.72
C TRP A 151 -26.53 -18.13 -7.51
N CYS A 152 -27.76 -18.11 -7.01
CA CYS A 152 -28.53 -16.88 -6.79
C CYS A 152 -28.16 -16.15 -5.50
N PHE A 153 -27.76 -16.88 -4.45
CA PHE A 153 -27.71 -16.32 -3.09
C PHE A 153 -26.35 -16.44 -2.36
N SER A 154 -25.37 -17.19 -2.89
CA SER A 154 -24.06 -17.29 -2.22
C SER A 154 -23.20 -16.03 -2.44
N PRO A 155 -22.50 -15.54 -1.39
CA PRO A 155 -21.64 -14.38 -1.48
C PRO A 155 -20.40 -14.67 -2.35
N PHE A 156 -19.85 -13.63 -2.99
CA PHE A 156 -18.57 -13.72 -3.67
C PHE A 156 -17.42 -13.77 -2.67
N VAL A 157 -16.39 -14.54 -3.00
CA VAL A 157 -15.12 -14.63 -2.27
C VAL A 157 -14.00 -14.10 -3.16
N TYR A 158 -13.00 -13.44 -2.57
CA TYR A 158 -11.83 -12.94 -3.30
C TYR A 158 -10.79 -14.03 -3.44
N ASP A 159 -10.41 -14.34 -4.68
CA ASP A 159 -9.32 -15.26 -4.99
C ASP A 159 -7.95 -14.63 -4.72
N LYS A 160 -6.98 -15.47 -4.35
CA LYS A 160 -5.57 -15.09 -4.18
C LYS A 160 -4.84 -15.15 -5.53
N VAL A 161 -3.80 -14.32 -5.71
CA VAL A 161 -2.96 -14.28 -6.92
C VAL A 161 -1.49 -14.42 -6.60
#